data_AF-A0A8S3A231-F1
#
_entry.id   AF-A0A8S3A231-F1
#
_cell.length_a   1.000
_cell.length_b   1.000
_cell.length_c   1.000
_cell.angle_alpha   90.00
_cell.angle_beta   90.00
_cell.angle_gamma   90.00
#
_symmetry.space_group_name_H-M   'P 1'
#
loop_
_entity.id
_entity.type
_entity.pdbx_description
1 polymer ?
#
loop_
_entity_poly.entity_id
_entity_poly.type
_entity_poly.pdbx_seq_one_letter_code
_entity_poly.pdbx_strand_id
1 'polypeptide(L)'
;MDFVRKQSQKGASAILFKENLFRRQRINKNGSERWVCTVSSCASSIRVEQEDEQGRTTRKRKKHDVDHDIHLGSGRQALLSEEIDLEEYQRLCRHLGYNYLEVFKKTRDTDISTDEDEDSED
;
A
#
# COMPACT_ATOMS: atom_id res chain seq x y z
N MET A 1 12.01 -8.62 7.97
CA MET A 1 12.54 -7.76 9.06
C MET A 1 12.77 -8.66 10.24
N ASP A 2 14.03 -8.92 10.58
CA ASP A 2 14.35 -9.94 11.58
C ASP A 2 14.48 -9.32 12.96
N PHE A 3 13.74 -9.85 13.92
CA PHE A 3 13.85 -9.49 15.33
C PHE A 3 13.94 -10.76 16.16
N VAL A 4 14.74 -10.72 17.23
CA VAL A 4 14.98 -11.91 18.08
C VAL A 4 14.14 -11.79 19.34
N ARG A 5 13.24 -12.76 19.56
CA ARG A 5 12.50 -12.88 20.82
C ARG A 5 13.41 -13.50 21.89
N LYS A 6 13.48 -12.86 23.06
CA LYS A 6 14.20 -13.34 24.23
C LYS A 6 13.22 -13.54 25.37
N GLN A 7 13.41 -14.59 26.16
CA GLN A 7 12.66 -14.82 27.38
C GLN A 7 13.64 -14.90 28.55
N SER A 8 13.37 -14.15 29.61
CA SER A 8 14.14 -14.26 30.85
C SER A 8 13.78 -15.53 31.62
N GLN A 9 14.65 -15.96 32.54
CA GLN A 9 14.36 -17.08 33.46
C GLN A 9 13.09 -16.85 34.30
N LYS A 10 12.68 -15.61 34.51
CA LYS A 10 11.44 -15.23 35.22
C LYS A 10 10.21 -15.18 34.31
N GLY A 11 10.33 -15.62 33.06
CA GLY A 11 9.24 -15.66 32.07
C GLY A 11 8.98 -14.34 31.35
N ALA A 12 9.66 -13.24 31.72
CA ALA A 12 9.48 -11.95 31.03
C ALA A 12 9.98 -12.02 29.58
N SER A 13 9.16 -11.57 28.63
CA SER A 13 9.47 -11.54 27.21
C SER A 13 10.07 -10.19 26.79
N ALA A 14 11.10 -10.24 25.96
CA ALA A 14 11.77 -9.08 25.36
C ALA A 14 12.00 -9.31 23.86
N ILE A 15 12.06 -8.24 23.08
CA ILE A 15 12.47 -8.27 21.67
C ILE A 15 13.78 -7.51 21.54
N LEU A 16 14.75 -8.10 20.85
CA LEU A 16 15.96 -7.40 20.41
C LEU A 16 15.78 -7.01 18.94
N PHE A 17 15.85 -5.71 18.65
CA PHE A 17 15.73 -5.17 17.31
C PHE A 17 16.65 -3.97 17.14
N LYS A 18 17.49 -3.97 16.10
CA LYS A 18 18.49 -2.92 15.85
C LYS A 18 19.29 -2.57 17.11
N GLU A 19 19.81 -3.59 17.79
CA GLU A 19 20.61 -3.49 19.03
C GLU A 19 19.86 -2.92 20.25
N ASN A 20 18.59 -2.58 20.12
CA ASN A 20 17.77 -2.06 21.19
C ASN A 20 16.88 -3.15 21.77
N LEU A 21 16.76 -3.16 23.10
CA LEU A 21 15.89 -4.06 23.82
C LEU A 21 14.51 -3.43 23.98
N PHE A 22 13.48 -4.19 23.65
CA PHE A 22 12.09 -3.78 23.77
C PHE A 22 11.38 -4.70 24.76
N ARG A 23 10.60 -4.11 25.67
CA ARG A 23 9.74 -4.85 26.60
C ARG A 23 8.30 -4.83 26.11
N ARG A 24 7.57 -5.92 26.36
CA ARG A 24 6.15 -5.98 26.04
C ARG A 24 5.37 -5.04 26.96
N GLN A 25 4.64 -4.10 26.37
CA GLN A 25 3.83 -3.14 27.10
C GLN A 25 2.37 -3.58 27.18
N ARG A 26 1.83 -4.08 26.06
CA ARG A 26 0.41 -4.42 25.95
C ARG A 26 0.20 -5.54 24.95
N ILE A 27 -0.76 -6.41 25.24
CA ILE A 27 -1.34 -7.35 24.30
C ILE A 27 -2.80 -6.95 24.10
N ASN A 28 -3.22 -6.83 22.85
CA ASN A 28 -4.59 -6.52 22.50
C ASN A 28 -5.41 -7.81 22.31
N LYS A 29 -6.74 -7.70 22.38
CA LYS A 29 -7.65 -8.83 22.22
C LYS A 29 -7.54 -9.53 20.85
N ASN A 30 -7.01 -8.82 19.84
CA ASN A 30 -6.77 -9.33 18.49
C ASN A 30 -5.38 -9.98 18.33
N GLY A 31 -4.70 -10.32 19.41
CA GLY A 31 -3.35 -10.92 19.36
C GLY A 31 -2.21 -9.94 19.03
N SER A 32 -2.49 -8.69 18.67
CA SER A 32 -1.44 -7.71 18.41
C SER A 32 -0.71 -7.30 19.69
N GLU A 33 0.61 -7.24 19.63
CA GLU A 33 1.49 -6.91 20.75
C GLU A 33 2.17 -5.56 20.51
N ARG A 34 2.15 -4.69 21.53
CA ARG A 34 2.93 -3.44 21.55
C ARG A 34 4.14 -3.60 22.45
N TRP A 35 5.30 -3.25 21.89
CA TRP A 35 6.60 -3.33 22.53
C TRP A 35 7.23 -1.94 22.56
N VAL A 36 7.82 -1.55 23.68
CA VAL A 36 8.46 -0.24 23.86
C VAL A 36 9.92 -0.42 24.20
N CYS A 37 10.77 0.46 23.69
CA CYS A 37 12.19 0.44 24.01
C CYS A 37 12.39 0.57 25.53
N THR A 38 13.37 -0.14 26.08
CA THR A 38 13.69 -0.06 27.51
C THR A 38 14.52 1.16 27.87
N VAL A 39 15.16 1.80 26.90
CA VAL A 39 15.95 3.02 27.09
C VAL A 39 15.01 4.20 27.35
N SER A 40 15.18 4.90 28.48
CA SER A 40 14.25 5.95 28.95
C SER A 40 14.11 7.15 28.00
N SER A 41 15.16 7.48 27.24
CA SER A 41 15.16 8.54 26.23
C SER A 41 14.67 8.08 24.86
N CYS A 42 14.36 6.81 24.68
CA CYS A 42 13.98 6.25 23.39
C CYS A 42 12.46 6.18 23.23
N ALA A 43 11.92 6.96 22.30
CA ALA A 43 10.49 6.96 21.96
C ALA A 43 10.08 5.82 20.99
N SER A 44 11.02 4.96 20.60
CA SER A 44 10.76 3.88 19.63
C SER A 44 9.85 2.81 20.21
N SER A 45 8.92 2.34 19.37
CA SER A 45 8.05 1.22 19.69
C SER A 45 7.89 0.28 18.51
N ILE A 46 7.73 -1.00 18.79
CA ILE A 46 7.47 -2.05 17.80
C ILE A 46 6.05 -2.55 18.02
N ARG A 47 5.33 -2.72 16.92
CA ARG A 47 4.02 -3.37 16.90
C ARG A 47 4.19 -4.69 16.16
N VAL A 48 3.93 -5.79 16.85
CA VAL A 48 3.89 -7.12 16.24
C VAL A 48 2.44 -7.48 16.06
N GLU A 49 2.04 -7.68 14.82
CA GLU A 49 0.70 -8.12 14.46
C GLU A 49 0.76 -9.64 14.26
N GLN A 50 -0.12 -10.41 14.91
CA GLN A 50 -0.28 -11.82 14.54
C GLN A 50 -0.92 -11.87 13.15
N GLU A 51 -0.35 -12.68 12.26
CA GLU A 51 -0.88 -12.99 10.94
C GLU A 51 -2.19 -13.78 10.98
N ASP A 52 -2.62 -14.23 12.17
CA ASP A 52 -3.91 -14.87 12.36
C ASP A 52 -5.03 -13.87 12.04
N GLU A 53 -5.52 -13.99 10.81
CA GLU A 53 -6.81 -13.45 10.37
C GLU A 53 -7.02 -11.97 10.70
N GLN A 54 -6.03 -11.13 10.36
CA GLN A 54 -6.39 -9.77 9.97
C GLN A 54 -7.14 -9.79 8.63
N GLY A 55 -8.36 -10.33 8.63
CA GLY A 55 -9.42 -9.68 7.90
C GLY A 55 -9.44 -8.26 8.45
N ARG A 56 -8.83 -7.31 7.75
CA ARG A 56 -8.78 -5.90 8.12
C ARG A 56 -10.21 -5.45 8.43
N THR A 57 -10.63 -5.57 9.68
CA THR A 57 -11.64 -4.72 10.24
C THR A 57 -10.93 -3.43 10.63
N THR A 58 -10.28 -2.79 9.63
CA THR A 58 -10.48 -1.35 9.52
C THR A 58 -12.00 -1.25 9.50
N ARG A 59 -12.62 -0.95 10.65
CA ARG A 59 -14.06 -0.66 10.81
C ARG A 59 -14.49 -0.12 9.46
N LYS A 60 -15.27 -0.90 8.66
CA LYS A 60 -15.47 -0.63 7.21
C LYS A 60 -15.42 0.88 7.12
N ARG A 61 -14.33 1.47 6.58
CA ARG A 61 -14.36 2.92 6.36
C ARG A 61 -15.68 3.05 5.65
N LYS A 62 -16.64 3.83 6.17
CA LYS A 62 -17.82 4.17 5.37
C LYS A 62 -17.14 4.63 4.09
N LYS A 63 -17.18 3.80 3.04
CA LYS A 63 -16.66 4.17 1.75
C LYS A 63 -17.66 5.23 1.40
N HIS A 64 -17.33 6.46 1.80
CA HIS A 64 -18.19 7.59 1.54
C HIS A 64 -18.39 7.66 0.03
N ASP A 65 -17.44 7.09 -0.74
CA ASP A 65 -17.37 7.26 -2.17
C ASP A 65 -17.08 5.93 -2.90
N VAL A 66 -17.88 4.87 -2.70
CA VAL A 66 -17.93 3.77 -3.70
C VAL A 66 -18.23 4.37 -5.08
N ASP A 67 -19.05 5.42 -5.11
CA ASP A 67 -19.33 6.18 -6.33
C ASP A 67 -18.07 6.81 -6.93
N HIS A 68 -17.19 7.47 -6.17
CA HIS A 68 -16.06 8.17 -6.82
C HIS A 68 -15.07 7.20 -7.47
N ASP A 69 -14.81 6.03 -6.87
CA ASP A 69 -13.97 4.99 -7.49
C ASP A 69 -14.60 4.50 -8.81
N ILE A 70 -15.93 4.34 -8.86
CA ILE A 70 -16.67 3.96 -10.07
C ILE A 70 -16.59 5.08 -11.12
N HIS A 71 -16.85 6.34 -10.73
CA HIS A 71 -16.83 7.49 -11.64
C HIS A 71 -15.43 7.73 -12.23
N LEU A 72 -14.37 7.54 -11.45
CA LEU A 72 -13.00 7.60 -11.96
C LEU A 72 -12.68 6.44 -12.91
N GLY A 73 -13.14 5.23 -12.59
CA GLY A 73 -13.00 4.06 -13.46
C GLY A 73 -13.67 4.28 -14.82
N SER A 74 -14.92 4.72 -14.82
CA SER A 74 -15.68 5.06 -16.02
C SER A 74 -15.06 6.23 -16.79
N GLY A 75 -14.68 7.32 -16.10
CA GLY A 75 -14.03 8.47 -16.73
C GLY A 75 -12.69 8.10 -17.38
N ARG A 76 -11.92 7.21 -16.75
CA ARG A 76 -10.66 6.72 -17.34
C ARG A 76 -10.90 5.88 -18.59
N GLN A 77 -11.92 5.02 -18.57
CA GLN A 77 -12.29 4.24 -19.74
C GLN A 77 -12.73 5.15 -20.90
N ALA A 78 -13.55 6.17 -20.61
CA ALA A 78 -13.98 7.16 -21.60
C ALA A 78 -12.80 7.97 -22.19
N LEU A 79 -11.79 8.30 -21.38
CA LEU A 79 -10.57 8.94 -21.89
C LEU A 79 -9.76 8.01 -22.81
N LEU A 80 -9.70 6.71 -22.48
CA LEU A 80 -9.00 5.72 -23.30
C LEU A 80 -9.75 5.37 -24.58
N SER A 81 -11.08 5.39 -24.57
CA SER A 81 -11.92 5.24 -25.76
C SER A 81 -12.06 6.52 -26.57
N GLU A 82 -11.38 7.60 -26.16
CA GLU A 82 -11.42 8.93 -26.79
C GLU A 82 -12.85 9.54 -26.86
N GLU A 83 -13.75 9.11 -25.96
CA GLU A 83 -15.11 9.65 -25.79
C GLU A 83 -15.11 11.00 -25.06
N ILE A 84 -14.17 11.19 -24.14
CA ILE A 84 -13.92 12.46 -23.45
C ILE A 84 -12.46 12.87 -23.62
N ASP A 85 -12.21 14.16 -23.61
CA ASP A 85 -10.84 14.68 -23.68
C ASP A 85 -10.14 14.68 -22.30
N LEU A 86 -8.84 14.96 -22.32
CA LEU A 86 -8.03 15.00 -21.11
C LEU A 86 -8.48 16.12 -20.15
N GLU A 87 -8.99 17.23 -20.68
CA GLU A 87 -9.44 18.36 -19.86
C GLU A 87 -10.71 18.01 -19.09
N GLU A 88 -11.64 17.34 -19.75
CA GLU A 88 -12.90 16.85 -19.20
C GLU A 88 -12.66 15.78 -18.13
N TYR A 89 -11.74 14.84 -18.38
CA TYR A 89 -11.30 13.89 -17.36
C TYR A 89 -10.67 14.59 -16.14
N GLN A 90 -9.83 15.60 -16.36
CA GLN A 90 -9.23 16.39 -15.28
C GLN A 90 -10.29 17.16 -14.47
N ARG A 91 -11.31 17.72 -15.12
CA ARG A 91 -12.45 18.37 -14.45
C ARG A 91 -13.22 17.39 -13.57
N LEU A 92 -13.45 16.17 -14.06
CA LEU A 92 -14.08 15.10 -13.30
C LEU A 92 -13.25 14.71 -12.06
N CYS A 93 -11.93 14.53 -12.21
CA CYS A 93 -11.04 14.26 -11.08
C CYS A 93 -11.07 15.38 -10.02
N ARG A 94 -11.05 16.65 -10.44
CA ARG A 94 -11.12 17.80 -9.52
C ARG A 94 -12.46 17.87 -8.79
N HIS A 95 -13.57 17.61 -9.48
CA HIS A 95 -14.91 17.57 -8.87
C HIS A 95 -15.01 16.49 -7.77
N LEU A 96 -14.29 15.38 -7.94
CA LEU A 96 -14.20 14.29 -6.97
C LEU A 96 -13.12 14.51 -5.88
N GLY A 97 -12.44 15.66 -5.88
CA GLY A 97 -11.46 16.04 -4.86
C GLY A 97 -10.02 15.55 -5.11
N TYR A 98 -9.72 15.03 -6.30
CA TYR A 98 -8.38 14.60 -6.70
C TYR A 98 -7.62 15.77 -7.34
N ASN A 99 -6.62 16.29 -6.62
CA ASN A 99 -5.83 17.47 -7.03
C ASN A 99 -4.52 17.14 -7.77
N TYR A 100 -4.16 15.87 -7.94
CA TYR A 100 -2.90 15.48 -8.59
C TYR A 100 -3.17 14.42 -9.65
N LEU A 101 -2.95 14.78 -10.90
CA LEU A 101 -2.75 13.83 -11.99
C LEU A 101 -1.30 14.03 -12.42
N GLU A 102 -0.41 13.12 -12.01
CA GLU A 102 0.76 12.84 -12.83
C GLU A 102 0.21 12.41 -14.19
N VAL A 103 0.20 13.36 -15.12
CA VAL A 103 -0.14 13.12 -16.51
C VAL A 103 0.86 12.07 -16.96
N PHE A 104 0.41 10.82 -17.05
CA PHE A 104 1.12 9.78 -17.79
C PHE A 104 1.46 10.44 -19.12
N LYS A 105 2.74 10.76 -19.33
CA LYS A 105 3.23 11.13 -20.65
C LYS A 105 2.81 9.95 -21.53
N LYS A 106 1.84 10.19 -22.42
CA LYS A 106 1.55 9.31 -23.54
C LYS A 106 2.91 9.17 -24.22
N THR A 107 3.63 8.08 -23.98
CA THR A 107 4.81 7.73 -24.76
C THR A 107 4.28 7.42 -26.15
N ARG A 108 4.10 8.49 -26.93
CA ARG A 108 4.20 8.42 -28.36
C ARG A 108 5.67 8.09 -28.67
N ASP A 109 5.82 7.22 -29.65
CA ASP A 109 7.03 6.94 -30.41
C ASP A 109 7.99 5.91 -29.78
N THR A 110 7.68 4.64 -30.03
CA THR A 110 8.64 3.78 -30.74
C THR A 110 7.86 2.90 -31.71
N ASP A 111 7.72 3.43 -32.93
CA ASP A 111 7.69 2.62 -34.14
C ASP A 111 8.88 1.65 -34.10
N ILE A 112 8.59 0.35 -34.04
CA ILE A 112 9.46 -0.66 -34.62
C ILE A 112 8.61 -1.39 -35.64
N SER A 113 8.46 -0.75 -36.79
CA SER A 113 8.33 -1.44 -38.06
C SER A 113 9.71 -1.94 -38.44
N THR A 114 9.88 -3.25 -38.51
CA THR A 114 10.67 -3.84 -39.59
C THR A 114 9.98 -5.15 -39.98
N ASP A 115 9.31 -5.07 -41.12
CA ASP A 115 8.90 -6.18 -41.96
C ASP A 115 10.10 -7.03 -42.42
N GLU A 116 9.75 -8.25 -42.86
CA GLU A 116 10.51 -9.21 -43.70
C GLU A 116 11.67 -9.95 -43.00
N ASP A 117 11.88 -11.26 -43.11
CA ASP A 117 11.64 -12.18 -44.24
C ASP A 117 11.43 -13.64 -43.78
N GLU A 118 10.84 -14.41 -44.70
CA GLU A 118 10.80 -15.86 -44.79
C GLU A 118 12.17 -16.53 -44.53
N ASP A 119 12.20 -17.71 -43.91
CA ASP A 119 12.49 -18.92 -44.69
C ASP A 119 12.14 -20.19 -43.91
N SER A 120 11.60 -21.14 -44.66
CA SER A 120 11.27 -22.49 -44.24
C SER A 120 12.40 -23.39 -44.68
N GLU A 121 13.03 -24.15 -43.79
CA GLU A 121 13.77 -25.35 -44.21
C GLU A 121 13.51 -26.52 -43.25
N ASP A 122 13.05 -27.60 -43.89
CA ASP A 122 12.96 -29.03 -43.56
C ASP A 122 13.29 -29.55 -42.15
#